data_AF-A0A3M1RR87-F1
#
_entry.id   AF-A0A3M1RR87-F1
#
_cell.length_a   1.000
_cell.length_b   1.000
_cell.length_c   1.000
_cell.angle_alpha   90.00
_cell.angle_beta   90.00
_cell.angle_gamma   90.00
#
_symmetry.space_group_name_H-M   'P 1'
#
loop_
_entity.id
_entity.type
_entity.pdbx_description
1 polymer ?
#
loop_
_entity_poly.entity_id
_entity_poly.type
_entity_poly.pdbx_seq_one_letter_code
_entity_poly.pdbx_strand_id
1 'polypeptide(L)'
;RRQQRRQVYSLADEKDLPLGLISVEDDGADRLDDGELLNSLLDQLDPEDREIFQMQLEGLSIVEIARRTGRRAGPLRAHLSRLRRKLREKIDARLL
;
A
#
# COMPACT_ATOMS: atom_id res chain seq x y z
N ARG A 1 16.56 2.63 34.88
CA ARG A 1 15.66 1.46 34.68
C ARG A 1 14.46 1.92 33.85
N ARG A 2 14.50 1.74 32.52
CA ARG A 2 13.44 2.20 31.60
C ARG A 2 12.40 1.07 31.44
N GLN A 3 11.23 1.22 32.06
CA GLN A 3 10.07 0.35 31.81
C GLN A 3 9.53 0.67 30.41
N GLN A 4 9.90 -0.15 29.43
CA GLN A 4 9.30 -0.10 28.11
C GLN A 4 7.96 -0.86 28.20
N ARG A 5 6.85 -0.10 28.26
CA ARG A 5 5.49 -0.63 28.16
C ARG A 5 5.37 -1.42 26.85
N ARG A 6 5.42 -2.74 26.98
CA ARG A 6 5.14 -3.70 25.92
C ARG A 6 3.64 -3.65 25.65
N GLN A 7 3.22 -2.78 24.73
CA GLN A 7 1.86 -2.81 24.20
C GLN A 7 1.74 -4.07 23.34
N VAL A 8 0.98 -5.02 23.87
CA VAL A 8 0.55 -6.23 23.17
C VAL A 8 -0.44 -5.76 22.10
N TYR A 9 0.01 -5.63 20.85
CA TYR A 9 -0.91 -5.53 19.73
C TYR A 9 -1.48 -6.93 19.51
N SER A 10 -2.75 -7.07 19.90
CA SER A 10 -3.59 -8.24 19.66
C SER A 10 -3.54 -8.61 18.17
N LEU A 11 -3.15 -9.85 17.88
CA LEU A 11 -3.08 -10.47 16.55
C LEU A 11 -4.47 -10.95 16.06
N ALA A 12 -5.49 -10.12 16.25
CA ALA A 12 -6.86 -10.47 15.89
C ALA A 12 -7.51 -9.29 15.18
N ASP A 13 -7.12 -9.09 13.91
CA ASP A 13 -7.91 -8.41 12.87
C ASP A 13 -7.15 -8.56 11.53
N GLU A 14 -7.00 -9.81 11.06
CA GLU A 14 -6.48 -10.13 9.71
C GLU A 14 -7.58 -10.56 8.74
N LYS A 15 -8.82 -10.14 9.00
CA LYS A 15 -9.94 -10.26 8.08
C LYS A 15 -10.59 -8.89 7.98
N ASP A 16 -10.83 -8.45 6.74
CA ASP A 16 -11.45 -7.18 6.36
C ASP A 16 -10.51 -5.96 6.13
N LEU A 17 -9.51 -6.12 5.27
CA LEU A 17 -9.43 -5.11 4.21
C LEU A 17 -10.32 -5.59 3.07
N PRO A 18 -11.50 -5.00 2.85
CA PRO A 18 -12.29 -5.31 1.67
C PRO A 18 -11.48 -4.88 0.44
N LEU A 19 -10.99 -5.85 -0.33
CA LEU A 19 -10.38 -5.70 -1.66
C LEU A 19 -11.41 -5.23 -2.72
N GLY A 20 -12.42 -4.46 -2.32
CA GLY A 20 -13.59 -4.10 -3.16
C GLY A 20 -14.08 -2.67 -2.97
N LEU A 21 -13.28 -1.75 -2.42
CA LEU A 21 -13.65 -0.34 -2.23
C LEU A 21 -12.71 0.63 -2.98
N ILE A 22 -12.31 0.23 -4.18
CA ILE A 22 -12.19 1.19 -5.27
C ILE A 22 -13.42 0.93 -6.15
N SER A 23 -14.61 1.25 -5.62
CA SER A 23 -15.73 1.53 -6.51
C SER A 23 -15.35 2.79 -7.25
N VAL A 24 -14.84 2.61 -8.46
CA VAL A 24 -14.74 3.68 -9.45
C VAL A 24 -16.19 4.02 -9.79
N GLU A 25 -16.79 4.93 -9.04
CA GLU A 25 -18.09 5.50 -9.39
C GLU A 25 -17.90 6.19 -10.75
N ASP A 26 -18.60 5.65 -11.73
CA ASP A 26 -18.58 6.05 -13.14
C ASP A 26 -19.30 7.39 -13.31
N ASP A 27 -18.69 8.47 -12.81
CA ASP A 27 -19.07 9.83 -13.17
C ASP A 27 -18.23 10.27 -14.37
N GLY A 28 -18.76 9.94 -15.54
CA GLY A 28 -18.17 10.28 -16.83
C GLY A 28 -18.02 11.78 -17.04
N ALA A 29 -16.77 12.25 -17.12
CA ALA A 29 -16.33 13.31 -18.05
C ALA A 29 -14.82 13.61 -17.99
N ASP A 30 -14.08 13.21 -16.95
CA ASP A 30 -12.64 13.53 -16.80
C ASP A 30 -11.77 12.28 -16.52
N ARG A 31 -11.95 11.22 -17.31
CA ARG A 31 -11.02 10.08 -17.33
C ARG A 31 -9.70 10.49 -18.00
N LEU A 32 -8.83 11.20 -17.28
CA LEU A 32 -7.42 10.80 -17.35
C LEU A 32 -7.42 9.31 -16.99
N ASP A 33 -6.95 8.46 -17.89
CA ASP A 33 -7.00 7.01 -17.71
C ASP A 33 -6.47 6.67 -16.31
N ASP A 34 -7.34 6.12 -15.45
CA ASP A 34 -6.96 5.74 -14.08
C ASP A 34 -5.70 4.86 -14.08
N GLY A 35 -5.49 4.10 -15.18
CA GLY A 35 -4.28 3.35 -15.46
C GLY A 35 -3.04 4.21 -15.70
N GLU A 36 -3.14 5.30 -16.46
CA GLU A 36 -2.03 6.26 -16.68
C GLU A 36 -1.65 6.98 -15.39
N LEU A 37 -2.63 7.40 -14.58
CA LEU A 37 -2.36 8.02 -13.29
C LEU A 37 -1.64 7.05 -12.36
N LEU A 38 -2.13 5.82 -12.24
CA LEU A 38 -1.48 4.78 -11.43
C LEU A 38 -0.05 4.51 -11.91
N ASN A 39 0.18 4.36 -13.21
CA ASN A 39 1.52 4.16 -13.76
C ASN A 39 2.46 5.33 -13.44
N SER A 40 1.99 6.57 -13.60
CA SER A 40 2.79 7.77 -13.28
C SER A 40 3.17 7.86 -11.80
N LEU A 41 2.33 7.34 -10.91
CA LEU A 41 2.58 7.29 -9.47
C LEU A 41 3.57 6.18 -9.11
N LEU A 42 3.47 5.02 -9.77
CA LEU A 42 4.41 3.92 -9.62
C LEU A 42 5.81 4.28 -10.15
N ASP A 43 5.91 5.06 -11.22
CA ASP A 43 7.18 5.53 -11.77
C ASP A 43 7.89 6.55 -10.86
N GLN A 44 7.17 7.16 -9.91
CA GLN A 44 7.75 8.03 -8.89
C GLN A 44 8.21 7.28 -7.63
N LEU A 45 8.01 5.96 -7.57
CA LEU A 45 8.52 5.14 -6.49
C LEU A 45 9.96 4.72 -6.78
N ASP A 46 10.74 4.57 -5.71
CA ASP A 46 12.03 3.90 -5.83
C ASP A 46 11.82 2.46 -6.35
N PRO A 47 12.76 1.88 -7.12
CA PRO A 47 12.56 0.59 -7.78
C PRO A 47 12.11 -0.53 -6.83
N GLU A 48 12.65 -0.54 -5.62
CA GLU A 48 12.32 -1.52 -4.58
C GLU A 48 10.90 -1.33 -4.02
N ASP A 49 10.45 -0.07 -3.88
CA ASP A 49 9.10 0.25 -3.43
C ASP A 49 8.06 -0.10 -4.49
N ARG A 50 8.40 0.17 -5.76
CA ARG A 50 7.58 -0.24 -6.91
C ARG A 50 7.41 -1.75 -6.95
N GLU A 51 8.50 -2.51 -6.82
CA GLU A 51 8.47 -3.98 -6.86
C GLU A 51 7.60 -4.57 -5.74
N ILE A 52 7.80 -4.09 -4.49
CA ILE A 52 7.01 -4.51 -3.33
C ILE A 52 5.53 -4.18 -3.50
N PHE A 53 5.22 -2.99 -4.04
CA PHE A 53 3.84 -2.56 -4.25
C PHE A 53 3.18 -3.33 -5.40
N GLN A 54 3.89 -3.62 -6.49
CA GLN A 54 3.42 -4.46 -7.59
C GLN A 54 3.07 -5.87 -7.10
N MET A 55 3.94 -6.52 -6.34
CA MET A 55 3.63 -7.83 -5.75
C MET A 55 2.36 -7.78 -4.88
N GLN A 56 2.14 -6.67 -4.16
CA GLN A 56 0.92 -6.49 -3.39
C GLN A 56 -0.33 -6.31 -4.27
N LEU A 57 -0.23 -5.60 -5.40
CA LEU A 57 -1.30 -5.48 -6.38
C LEU A 57 -1.61 -6.81 -7.06
N GLU A 58 -0.60 -7.66 -7.27
CA GLU A 58 -0.73 -9.05 -7.73
C GLU A 58 -1.38 -9.97 -6.68
N GLY A 59 -1.68 -9.46 -5.48
CA GLY A 59 -2.39 -10.19 -4.44
C GLY A 59 -1.49 -10.97 -3.47
N LEU A 60 -0.16 -10.80 -3.52
CA LEU A 60 0.73 -11.48 -2.58
C LEU A 60 0.53 -10.94 -1.16
N SER A 61 0.53 -11.85 -0.19
CA SER A 61 0.52 -11.48 1.23
C SER A 61 1.84 -10.83 1.65
N ILE A 62 1.81 -10.04 2.72
CA ILE A 62 3.02 -9.41 3.29
C ILE A 62 4.09 -10.46 3.62
N VAL A 63 3.69 -11.66 4.06
CA VAL A 63 4.63 -12.73 4.39
C VAL A 63 5.29 -13.29 3.12
N GLU A 64 4.55 -13.45 2.03
CA GLU A 64 5.09 -13.91 0.74
C GLU A 64 6.03 -12.87 0.13
N ILE A 65 5.64 -11.59 0.15
CA ILE A 65 6.50 -10.49 -0.32
C ILE A 65 7.78 -10.44 0.52
N ALA A 66 7.68 -10.57 1.84
CA ALA A 66 8.83 -10.61 2.74
C ALA A 66 9.78 -11.76 2.39
N ARG A 67 9.24 -12.96 2.12
CA ARG A 67 10.03 -14.12 1.70
C ARG A 67 10.72 -13.90 0.36
N ARG A 68 10.01 -13.36 -0.64
CA ARG A 68 10.56 -13.11 -1.99
C ARG A 68 11.65 -12.03 -2.00
N THR A 69 11.46 -10.97 -1.21
CA THR A 69 12.39 -9.82 -1.15
C THR A 69 13.49 -9.99 -0.10
N GLY A 70 13.50 -11.07 0.67
CA GLY A 70 14.45 -11.28 1.77
C GLY A 70 14.25 -10.30 2.96
N ARG A 71 13.11 -9.60 3.02
CA ARG A 71 12.80 -8.59 4.05
C ARG A 71 12.05 -9.21 5.23
N ARG A 72 12.01 -8.49 6.36
CA ARG A 72 11.21 -8.88 7.53
C ARG A 72 9.76 -8.38 7.39
N ALA A 73 8.78 -9.25 7.64
CA ALA A 73 7.36 -8.94 7.48
C ALA A 73 6.86 -7.75 8.32
N GLY A 74 7.36 -7.60 9.55
CA GLY A 74 6.96 -6.48 10.43
C GLY A 74 7.33 -5.11 9.85
N PRO A 75 8.62 -4.84 9.59
CA PRO A 75 9.06 -3.64 8.90
C PRO A 75 8.38 -3.44 7.54
N LEU A 76 8.20 -4.53 6.77
CA LEU A 76 7.53 -4.46 5.46
C LEU A 76 6.06 -4.00 5.57
N ARG A 77 5.31 -4.46 6.58
CA ARG A 77 3.94 -3.98 6.84
C ARG A 77 3.91 -2.48 7.11
N ALA A 78 4.80 -2.00 7.99
CA ALA A 78 4.87 -0.59 8.33
C ALA A 78 5.32 0.26 7.12
N HIS A 79 6.22 -0.27 6.30
CA HIS A 79 6.69 0.35 5.07
C HIS A 79 5.56 0.50 4.04
N LEU A 80 4.87 -0.58 3.72
CA LEU A 80 3.72 -0.58 2.80
C LEU A 80 2.59 0.36 3.25
N SER A 81 2.33 0.43 4.56
CA SER A 81 1.34 1.37 5.12
C SER A 81 1.73 2.83 4.85
N ARG A 82 3.00 3.19 5.06
CA ARG A 82 3.51 4.54 4.75
C ARG A 82 3.49 4.83 3.26
N LEU A 83 3.87 3.86 2.44
CA LEU A 83 3.88 3.97 0.99
C LEU A 83 2.48 4.26 0.44
N ARG A 84 1.47 3.49 0.87
CA ARG A 84 0.06 3.71 0.52
C ARG A 84 -0.43 5.10 0.91
N ARG A 85 -0.09 5.56 2.12
CA ARG A 85 -0.45 6.89 2.59
C ARG A 85 0.16 7.98 1.70
N LYS A 86 1.45 7.88 1.39
CA LYS A 86 2.15 8.83 0.51
C LYS A 86 1.53 8.87 -0.89
N LEU A 87 1.15 7.72 -1.44
CA LEU A 87 0.47 7.63 -2.74
C LEU A 87 -0.92 8.26 -2.69
N ARG A 88 -1.71 7.99 -1.64
CA ARG A 88 -3.02 8.62 -1.44
C ARG A 88 -2.91 10.14 -1.36
N GLU A 89 -1.99 10.67 -0.55
CA GLU A 89 -1.77 12.11 -0.41
C GLU A 89 -1.42 12.78 -1.76
N LYS A 90 -0.66 12.09 -2.63
CA LYS A 90 -0.34 12.58 -3.98
C LYS A 90 -1.54 12.56 -4.93
N ILE A 91 -2.39 11.54 -4.82
CA ILE A 91 -3.64 11.46 -5.60
C ILE A 91 -4.55 12.62 -5.19
N ASP A 92 -4.79 12.77 -3.89
CA ASP A 92 -5.68 13.79 -3.34
C ASP A 92 -5.20 15.21 -3.72
N ALA A 93 -3.90 15.47 -3.64
CA ALA A 93 -3.32 16.76 -4.02
C ALA A 93 -3.37 17.08 -5.52
N ARG A 94 -3.64 16.08 -6.37
CA ARG A 94 -3.74 16.24 -7.83
C ARG A 94 -5.18 16.29 -8.33
N LEU A 95 -6.13 15.83 -7.51
CA LEU A 95 -7.57 15.90 -7.75
C LEU A 95 -8.21 17.20 -7.21
N LEU A 96 -7.47 18.00 -6.44
CA LEU A 96 -7.84 19.33 -5.94
C LEU A 96 -7.23 20.43 -6.81
#